data_AF-A0A1X7SUI9-F1
#
_entry.id   AF-A0A1X7SUI9-F1
#
_cell.length_a   1.000
_cell.length_b   1.000
_cell.length_c   1.000
_cell.angle_alpha   90.00
_cell.angle_beta   90.00
_cell.angle_gamma   90.00
#
_symmetry.space_group_name_H-M   'P 1'
#
loop_
_entity.id
_entity.type
_entity.pdbx_description
1 polymer ?
#
loop_
_entity_poly.entity_id
_entity_poly.type
_entity_poly.pdbx_seq_one_letter_code
_entity_poly.pdbx_strand_id
1 'polypeptide(L)'
;MAVRSCCACTRKSQCLSQKCSCVREGRCCVSCIPLEMNKCKNVPLQEDRSSRGNSCAMDNSSGDDYDPGPLPSLTDPSSQSSESQAKDSTVPSSSDSPPDSRPSRSSSPSRSSLLADLPPFCQVAEPYFQWNNISGRKCIKLIDKCYDRAVHWIPNLFKVPHGKSGKSFVQELSLLFRAYAEASAKESIALKAAFLFPLLVLQKPFRSSKA
;
A
#
# COMPACT_ATOMS: atom_id res chain seq x y z
N MET A 1 -29.38 3.07 16.11
CA MET A 1 -29.59 1.67 15.66
C MET A 1 -28.39 0.86 16.12
N ALA A 2 -28.57 -0.15 16.97
CA ALA A 2 -27.45 -0.98 17.44
C ALA A 2 -26.98 -1.90 16.32
N VAL A 3 -25.68 -1.86 16.00
CA VAL A 3 -25.05 -2.77 15.03
C VAL A 3 -25.13 -4.19 15.60
N ARG A 4 -25.99 -5.03 15.04
CA ARG A 4 -26.11 -6.44 15.46
C ARG A 4 -24.80 -7.15 15.10
N SER A 5 -24.04 -7.56 16.10
CA SER A 5 -22.87 -8.41 15.93
C SER A 5 -23.30 -9.82 15.49
N CYS A 6 -22.53 -10.44 14.59
CA CYS A 6 -22.88 -11.70 13.92
C CYS A 6 -22.88 -12.91 14.89
N CYS A 7 -21.71 -13.45 15.22
CA CYS A 7 -21.55 -14.49 16.24
C CYS A 7 -20.16 -14.40 16.87
N ALA A 8 -20.03 -14.73 18.15
CA ALA A 8 -18.76 -14.71 18.90
C ALA A 8 -17.92 -15.99 18.71
N CYS A 9 -17.98 -16.58 17.51
CA CYS A 9 -17.29 -17.80 17.18
C CYS A 9 -15.76 -17.59 17.10
N THR A 10 -14.98 -18.54 17.64
CA THR A 10 -13.50 -18.43 17.67
C THR A 10 -12.87 -18.76 16.32
N ARG A 11 -11.61 -18.35 16.12
CA ARG A 11 -10.81 -18.60 14.90
C ARG A 11 -10.68 -20.07 14.46
N LYS A 12 -10.95 -21.03 15.35
CA LYS A 12 -10.91 -22.48 15.07
C LYS A 12 -12.26 -23.04 14.63
N SER A 13 -13.35 -22.31 14.82
CA SER A 13 -14.70 -22.78 14.51
C SER A 13 -15.02 -22.64 13.02
N GLN A 14 -15.92 -23.50 12.52
CA GLN A 14 -16.45 -23.45 11.15
C GLN A 14 -17.89 -22.92 11.11
N CYS A 15 -18.43 -22.45 12.24
CA CYS A 15 -19.80 -21.96 12.38
C CYS A 15 -20.89 -22.96 11.92
N LEU A 16 -20.69 -24.28 12.07
CA LEU A 16 -21.67 -25.31 11.69
C LEU A 16 -22.43 -25.93 12.87
N SER A 17 -21.98 -25.69 14.09
CA SER A 17 -22.59 -26.30 15.28
C SER A 17 -23.66 -25.40 15.89
N GLN A 18 -24.56 -26.01 16.67
CA GLN A 18 -25.56 -25.32 17.49
C GLN A 18 -24.95 -24.38 18.55
N LYS A 19 -23.62 -24.37 18.72
CA LYS A 19 -22.88 -23.40 19.54
C LYS A 19 -22.76 -22.03 18.85
N CYS A 20 -22.95 -21.96 17.54
CA CYS A 20 -22.99 -20.70 16.79
C CYS A 20 -24.39 -20.07 16.90
N SER A 21 -24.47 -18.81 17.35
CA SER A 21 -25.74 -18.07 17.44
C SER A 21 -26.46 -17.98 16.10
N CYS A 22 -25.73 -17.72 15.00
CA CYS A 22 -26.29 -17.65 13.66
C CYS A 22 -26.97 -18.97 13.25
N VAL A 23 -26.29 -20.12 13.47
CA VAL A 23 -26.84 -21.45 13.12
C VAL A 23 -28.07 -21.76 13.97
N ARG A 24 -27.99 -21.50 15.28
CA ARG A 24 -29.09 -21.72 16.20
C ARG A 24 -30.33 -20.91 15.83
N GLU A 25 -30.12 -19.74 15.25
CA GLU A 25 -31.18 -18.84 14.78
C GLU A 25 -31.56 -19.05 13.30
N GLY A 26 -30.97 -20.05 12.62
CA GLY A 26 -31.25 -20.34 11.21
C GLY A 26 -30.80 -19.27 10.22
N ARG A 27 -29.79 -18.47 10.57
CA ARG A 27 -29.26 -17.36 9.74
C ARG A 27 -27.84 -17.64 9.27
N CYS A 28 -27.48 -17.12 8.10
CA CYS A 28 -26.11 -17.15 7.60
C CYS A 28 -25.21 -16.14 8.36
N CYS A 29 -23.93 -16.46 8.48
CA CYS A 29 -22.94 -15.54 9.03
C CYS A 29 -22.59 -14.45 7.99
N VAL A 30 -22.56 -13.19 8.44
CA VAL A 30 -22.27 -12.02 7.58
C VAL A 30 -20.98 -11.28 7.95
N SER A 31 -20.50 -11.41 9.20
CA SER A 31 -19.31 -10.70 9.71
C SER A 31 -18.72 -11.37 10.96
N CYS A 32 -18.50 -12.69 10.89
CA CYS A 32 -17.86 -13.42 12.00
C CYS A 32 -16.36 -13.61 11.76
N ILE A 33 -15.60 -13.78 12.84
CA ILE A 33 -14.14 -14.00 12.78
C ILE A 33 -13.77 -15.17 11.85
N PRO A 34 -14.48 -16.33 11.87
CA PRO A 34 -14.20 -17.39 10.90
C PRO A 34 -14.44 -16.99 9.44
N LEU A 35 -15.36 -16.07 9.16
CA LEU A 35 -15.67 -15.63 7.79
C LEU A 35 -14.54 -14.78 7.23
N GLU A 36 -14.02 -13.83 8.00
CA GLU A 36 -12.84 -13.02 7.64
C GLU A 36 -11.60 -13.88 7.35
N MET A 37 -11.54 -15.06 7.97
CA MET A 37 -10.47 -16.05 7.77
C MET A 37 -10.75 -17.10 6.68
N ASN A 38 -11.86 -16.99 5.93
CA ASN A 38 -12.31 -18.01 4.96
C ASN A 38 -12.50 -19.42 5.56
N LYS A 39 -12.87 -19.52 6.84
CA LYS A 39 -13.14 -20.77 7.56
C LYS A 39 -14.61 -20.97 7.93
N CYS A 40 -15.44 -19.93 7.82
CA CYS A 40 -16.87 -20.04 8.06
C CYS A 40 -17.53 -20.86 6.95
N LYS A 41 -18.27 -21.91 7.34
CA LYS A 41 -19.06 -22.73 6.41
C LYS A 41 -20.56 -22.42 6.45
N ASN A 42 -21.01 -21.55 7.37
CA ASN A 42 -22.39 -21.07 7.43
C ASN A 42 -22.52 -19.76 6.66
N VAL A 43 -22.26 -19.81 5.36
CA VAL A 43 -22.39 -18.68 4.43
C VAL A 43 -23.57 -18.93 3.48
N PRO A 44 -24.15 -17.90 2.85
CA PRO A 44 -25.15 -18.10 1.82
C PRO A 44 -24.57 -18.98 0.71
N LEU A 45 -25.24 -20.07 0.37
CA LEU A 45 -24.89 -20.87 -0.79
C LEU A 45 -25.00 -19.96 -2.02
N GLN A 46 -23.89 -19.65 -2.67
CA GLN A 46 -23.93 -19.06 -4.00
C GLN A 46 -24.46 -20.14 -4.93
N GLU A 47 -25.63 -19.89 -5.54
CA GLU A 47 -26.11 -20.72 -6.64
C GLU A 47 -25.12 -20.58 -7.81
N ASP A 48 -24.38 -21.66 -8.09
CA ASP A 48 -23.42 -21.77 -9.19
C ASP A 48 -24.12 -21.60 -10.55
N ARG A 49 -24.22 -20.36 -11.03
CA ARG A 49 -24.32 -20.08 -12.46
C ARG A 49 -22.91 -19.96 -13.03
N SER A 50 -22.38 -21.07 -13.55
CA SER A 50 -21.80 -21.16 -14.91
C SER A 50 -20.91 -22.40 -15.05
N SER A 51 -21.50 -23.48 -15.54
CA SER A 51 -20.79 -24.56 -16.24
C SER A 51 -21.08 -24.45 -17.73
N ARG A 52 -20.22 -23.74 -18.46
CA ARG A 52 -19.95 -23.84 -19.90
C ARG A 52 -18.50 -23.37 -20.05
N GLY A 53 -17.50 -24.23 -20.17
CA GLY A 53 -17.38 -25.27 -21.18
C GLY A 53 -16.95 -24.61 -22.49
N ASN A 54 -15.64 -24.41 -22.68
CA ASN A 54 -15.04 -24.46 -24.02
C ASN A 54 -13.51 -24.59 -23.94
N SER A 55 -13.03 -25.73 -24.43
CA SER A 55 -11.64 -26.07 -24.69
C SER A 55 -11.38 -26.00 -26.20
N CYS A 56 -10.33 -25.29 -26.60
CA CYS A 56 -9.59 -25.46 -27.85
C CYS A 56 -8.25 -24.73 -27.63
N ALA A 57 -7.14 -25.44 -27.44
CA ALA A 57 -6.28 -26.10 -28.43
C ALA A 57 -5.38 -25.10 -29.19
N MET A 58 -4.09 -25.48 -29.22
CA MET A 58 -2.89 -24.78 -29.65
C MET A 58 -2.93 -24.26 -31.10
N ASP A 59 -2.17 -23.20 -31.39
CA ASP A 59 -1.17 -23.29 -32.47
C ASP A 59 0.00 -22.31 -32.31
N ASN A 60 1.14 -22.75 -32.83
CA ASN A 60 2.52 -22.26 -32.64
C ASN A 60 3.00 -21.47 -33.89
N SER A 61 4.15 -20.78 -33.75
CA SER A 61 4.97 -20.09 -34.79
C SER A 61 4.65 -18.59 -34.94
N SER A 62 5.57 -17.64 -35.06
CA SER A 62 7.01 -17.56 -35.41
C SER A 62 7.57 -16.33 -34.65
N GLY A 63 8.82 -16.23 -34.19
CA GLY A 63 10.05 -16.20 -34.98
C GLY A 63 10.37 -14.76 -35.41
N ASP A 64 10.86 -13.92 -34.48
CA ASP A 64 11.43 -12.60 -34.81
C ASP A 64 12.72 -12.34 -34.01
N ASP A 65 13.81 -12.32 -34.76
CA ASP A 65 15.15 -11.82 -34.46
C ASP A 65 15.10 -10.39 -33.92
N TYR A 66 15.64 -10.16 -32.71
CA TYR A 66 15.93 -8.82 -32.21
C TYR A 66 17.43 -8.69 -31.91
N ASP A 67 18.09 -7.94 -32.78
CA ASP A 67 19.48 -7.48 -32.73
C ASP A 67 19.61 -6.27 -31.78
N PRO A 68 20.37 -6.34 -30.67
CA PRO A 68 20.61 -5.19 -29.81
C PRO A 68 21.86 -4.42 -30.25
N GLY A 69 21.66 -3.34 -31.00
CA GLY A 69 22.69 -2.35 -31.31
C GLY A 69 23.27 -1.65 -30.05
N PRO A 70 24.49 -1.11 -30.14
CA PRO A 70 25.25 -0.67 -28.97
C PRO A 70 24.78 0.67 -28.37
N LEU A 71 24.73 0.68 -27.03
CA LEU A 71 24.45 1.82 -26.15
C LEU A 71 25.47 2.97 -26.33
N PRO A 72 25.03 4.24 -26.34
CA PRO A 72 25.93 5.38 -26.25
C PRO A 72 26.40 5.64 -24.81
N SER A 73 27.72 5.80 -24.68
CA SER A 73 28.44 6.23 -23.49
C SER A 73 28.06 7.67 -23.10
N LEU A 74 27.47 7.85 -21.92
CA LEU A 74 27.31 9.16 -21.29
C LEU A 74 28.41 9.36 -20.25
N THR A 75 29.29 10.29 -20.59
CA THR A 75 30.35 10.87 -19.77
C THR A 75 29.76 11.69 -18.62
N ASP A 76 30.23 11.43 -17.40
CA ASP A 76 30.05 12.27 -16.22
C ASP A 76 30.80 13.61 -16.37
N PRO A 77 30.18 14.74 -15.98
CA PRO A 77 30.90 15.90 -15.48
C PRO A 77 30.74 15.99 -13.96
N SER A 78 31.80 15.62 -13.24
CA SER A 78 32.03 16.08 -11.87
C SER A 78 32.46 17.55 -11.93
N SER A 79 31.67 18.45 -11.33
CA SER A 79 32.05 19.83 -11.08
C SER A 79 31.70 20.25 -9.65
N GLN A 80 32.67 20.96 -9.08
CA GLN A 80 32.93 21.22 -7.67
C GLN A 80 32.11 22.39 -7.09
N SER A 81 32.11 22.46 -5.74
CA SER A 81 32.12 23.67 -4.90
C SER A 81 30.88 24.59 -4.97
N SER A 82 30.22 24.97 -3.88
CA SER A 82 30.79 25.79 -2.79
C SER A 82 29.80 25.82 -1.62
N GLU A 83 30.27 25.58 -0.39
CA GLU A 83 29.45 25.71 0.82
C GLU A 83 29.91 26.95 1.59
N SER A 84 29.08 28.00 1.55
CA SER A 84 29.33 29.29 2.17
C SER A 84 28.68 29.37 3.55
N GLN A 85 29.50 29.80 4.51
CA GLN A 85 29.13 30.14 5.88
C GLN A 85 28.05 31.24 5.96
N ALA A 86 27.08 31.07 6.86
CA ALA A 86 26.34 32.16 7.50
C ALA A 86 25.90 31.67 8.90
N LYS A 87 26.58 32.12 9.96
CA LYS A 87 26.24 33.30 10.79
C LYS A 87 25.11 33.05 11.79
N ASP A 88 25.60 32.73 12.99
CA ASP A 88 25.06 32.96 14.32
C ASP A 88 24.31 34.30 14.46
N SER A 89 23.17 34.27 15.17
CA SER A 89 22.57 35.44 15.81
C SER A 89 21.67 35.01 16.95
N THR A 90 22.26 35.05 18.14
CA THR A 90 21.61 35.06 19.46
C THR A 90 21.08 36.47 19.77
N VAL A 91 19.86 36.60 20.32
CA VAL A 91 19.39 37.80 21.03
C VAL A 91 18.55 37.38 22.26
N PRO A 92 18.63 38.08 23.42
CA PRO A 92 18.30 37.56 24.76
C PRO A 92 16.98 38.07 25.36
N SER A 93 16.62 37.52 26.55
CA SER A 93 15.98 38.10 27.77
C SER A 93 14.88 39.18 27.64
N SER A 94 13.84 39.31 28.48
CA SER A 94 13.44 38.73 29.78
C SER A 94 12.07 39.34 30.20
N SER A 95 11.50 38.85 31.31
CA SER A 95 10.73 39.60 32.36
C SER A 95 9.19 39.46 32.44
N ASP A 96 8.77 38.70 33.47
CA ASP A 96 7.78 38.96 34.54
C ASP A 96 6.47 39.79 34.35
N SER A 97 5.32 39.09 34.45
CA SER A 97 4.15 39.15 35.38
C SER A 97 3.62 40.50 35.98
N PRO A 98 2.40 40.57 36.63
CA PRO A 98 1.04 40.03 36.41
C PRO A 98 -0.06 41.15 36.64
N PRO A 99 -1.25 40.87 37.23
CA PRO A 99 -2.49 40.33 36.67
C PRO A 99 -3.61 41.41 36.55
N ASP A 100 -4.56 41.24 35.63
CA ASP A 100 -5.78 42.06 35.71
C ASP A 100 -7.07 41.35 35.28
N SER A 101 -8.03 41.44 36.21
CA SER A 101 -9.45 41.70 35.99
C SER A 101 -10.24 40.81 35.01
N ARG A 102 -10.98 39.91 35.64
CA ARG A 102 -12.10 39.10 35.13
C ARG A 102 -13.21 39.97 34.50
N PRO A 103 -13.67 39.70 33.27
CA PRO A 103 -15.02 40.06 32.84
C PRO A 103 -15.92 38.83 32.73
N SER A 104 -17.20 39.14 32.94
CA SER A 104 -18.34 38.25 33.05
C SER A 104 -18.77 37.62 31.72
N ARG A 105 -19.39 36.44 31.87
CA ARG A 105 -20.36 35.75 30.99
C ARG A 105 -20.81 36.48 29.70
N SER A 106 -20.49 35.83 28.59
CA SER A 106 -21.27 35.60 27.34
C SER A 106 -20.20 35.50 26.26
N SER A 107 -20.14 34.53 25.37
CA SER A 107 -21.10 33.69 24.67
C SER A 107 -20.33 32.42 24.29
N SER A 108 -20.98 31.26 24.24
CA SER A 108 -20.34 30.05 23.72
C SER A 108 -19.77 30.32 22.33
N PRO A 109 -18.43 30.29 22.13
CA PRO A 109 -17.88 30.42 20.79
C PRO A 109 -18.29 29.17 20.03
N SER A 110 -18.93 29.39 18.89
CA SER A 110 -19.18 28.39 17.86
C SER A 110 -17.91 27.54 17.70
N ARG A 111 -18.01 26.22 17.85
CA ARG A 111 -16.89 25.25 17.80
C ARG A 111 -16.20 25.15 16.42
N SER A 112 -16.24 26.20 15.60
CA SER A 112 -15.82 26.19 14.19
C SER A 112 -14.52 26.94 13.90
N SER A 113 -13.87 27.57 14.90
CA SER A 113 -12.73 28.46 14.66
C SER A 113 -11.42 28.04 15.34
N LEU A 114 -11.29 26.79 15.79
CA LEU A 114 -10.03 26.24 16.34
C LEU A 114 -9.50 25.03 15.55
N LEU A 115 -9.89 24.89 14.28
CA LEU A 115 -9.00 24.20 13.35
C LEU A 115 -7.87 25.17 13.07
N ALA A 116 -6.82 25.10 13.88
CA ALA A 116 -5.56 25.74 13.58
C ALA A 116 -5.23 25.46 12.11
N ASP A 117 -4.99 26.53 11.34
CA ASP A 117 -4.67 26.42 9.92
C ASP A 117 -3.47 25.49 9.78
N LEU A 118 -3.73 24.29 9.31
CA LEU A 118 -2.68 23.34 8.97
C LEU A 118 -1.85 23.94 7.83
N PRO A 119 -0.54 23.70 7.80
CA PRO A 119 0.26 24.12 6.67
C PRO A 119 -0.35 23.56 5.38
N PRO A 120 -0.35 24.33 4.27
CA PRO A 120 -0.88 23.84 3.01
C PRO A 120 -0.15 22.57 2.60
N PHE A 121 -0.91 21.53 2.27
CA PHE A 121 -0.38 20.26 1.79
C PHE A 121 -0.47 20.21 0.27
N CYS A 122 0.57 19.69 -0.38
CA CYS A 122 0.48 19.34 -1.79
C CYS A 122 -0.55 18.21 -1.97
N GLN A 123 -1.48 18.39 -2.89
CA GLN A 123 -2.40 17.32 -3.25
C GLN A 123 -1.62 16.21 -3.98
N VAL A 124 -2.00 14.96 -3.70
CA VAL A 124 -1.44 13.79 -4.38
C VAL A 124 -1.69 13.92 -5.88
N ALA A 125 -0.69 13.62 -6.69
CA ALA A 125 -0.77 13.70 -8.13
C ALA A 125 -1.90 12.82 -8.70
N GLU A 126 -2.62 13.35 -9.68
CA GLU A 126 -3.64 12.57 -10.38
C GLU A 126 -2.99 11.40 -11.14
N PRO A 127 -3.56 10.19 -11.05
CA PRO A 127 -2.94 8.97 -11.58
C PRO A 127 -3.16 8.81 -13.08
N TYR A 128 -2.70 9.79 -13.86
CA TYR A 128 -2.73 9.82 -15.33
C TYR A 128 -1.64 8.94 -15.93
N PHE A 129 -1.66 7.65 -15.59
CA PHE A 129 -0.80 6.63 -16.19
C PHE A 129 -1.61 5.41 -16.62
N GLN A 130 -1.00 4.59 -17.47
CA GLN A 130 -1.51 3.28 -17.83
C GLN A 130 -0.40 2.25 -17.59
N TRP A 131 -0.79 1.08 -17.11
CA TRP A 131 0.08 -0.07 -16.97
C TRP A 131 -0.43 -1.15 -17.92
N ASN A 132 0.22 -1.31 -19.08
CA ASN A 132 -0.32 -2.08 -20.20
C ASN A 132 -1.75 -1.60 -20.51
N ASN A 133 -2.75 -2.49 -20.41
CA ASN A 133 -4.17 -2.20 -20.67
C ASN A 133 -4.97 -1.83 -19.41
N ILE A 134 -4.29 -1.48 -18.30
CA ILE A 134 -4.91 -1.16 -17.01
C ILE A 134 -4.74 0.33 -16.72
N SER A 135 -5.85 1.04 -16.55
CA SER A 135 -5.82 2.46 -16.15
C SER A 135 -5.20 2.66 -14.76
N GLY A 136 -4.57 3.81 -14.52
CA GLY A 136 -3.92 4.12 -13.24
C GLY A 136 -4.82 3.90 -12.03
N ARG A 137 -6.08 4.37 -12.09
CA ARG A 137 -7.08 4.13 -11.01
C ARG A 137 -7.36 2.65 -10.75
N LYS A 138 -7.41 1.82 -11.79
CA LYS A 138 -7.61 0.38 -11.63
C LYS A 138 -6.32 -0.28 -11.10
N CYS A 139 -5.16 0.16 -11.56
CA CYS A 139 -3.86 -0.30 -11.08
C CYS A 139 -3.68 -0.03 -9.58
N ILE A 140 -4.00 1.19 -9.11
CA ILE A 140 -4.00 1.55 -7.68
C ILE A 140 -4.82 0.55 -6.87
N LYS A 141 -6.08 0.30 -7.25
CA LYS A 141 -6.95 -0.64 -6.53
C LYS A 141 -6.40 -2.07 -6.49
N LEU A 142 -5.67 -2.49 -7.51
CA LEU A 142 -5.02 -3.82 -7.53
C LEU A 142 -3.82 -3.84 -6.60
N ILE A 143 -2.95 -2.83 -6.66
CA ILE A 143 -1.78 -2.70 -5.78
C ILE A 143 -2.21 -2.60 -4.32
N ASP A 144 -3.27 -1.86 -4.01
CA ASP A 144 -3.84 -1.76 -2.67
C ASP A 144 -4.24 -3.14 -2.13
N LYS A 145 -5.00 -3.90 -2.92
CA LYS A 145 -5.41 -5.27 -2.55
C LYS A 145 -4.22 -6.19 -2.35
N CYS A 146 -3.18 -6.07 -3.18
CA CYS A 146 -1.96 -6.86 -3.03
C CYS A 146 -1.22 -6.47 -1.74
N TYR A 147 -1.08 -5.18 -1.47
CA TYR A 147 -0.44 -4.65 -0.28
C TYR A 147 -1.15 -5.12 0.99
N ASP A 148 -2.49 -4.98 1.07
CA ASP A 148 -3.29 -5.39 2.22
C ASP A 148 -3.12 -6.87 2.57
N ARG A 149 -2.88 -7.72 1.56
CA ARG A 149 -2.57 -9.14 1.77
C ARG A 149 -1.12 -9.34 2.19
N ALA A 150 -0.19 -8.66 1.51
CA ALA A 150 1.24 -8.85 1.65
C ALA A 150 1.79 -8.39 3.01
N VAL A 151 1.21 -7.37 3.63
CA VAL A 151 1.63 -6.91 4.97
C VAL A 151 1.47 -7.98 6.06
N HIS A 152 0.67 -9.01 5.80
CA HIS A 152 0.46 -10.14 6.71
C HIS A 152 1.33 -11.36 6.37
N TRP A 153 2.16 -11.30 5.32
CA TRP A 153 3.01 -12.41 4.93
C TRP A 153 4.23 -12.52 5.85
N ILE A 154 4.63 -13.76 6.15
CA ILE A 154 5.94 -14.02 6.75
C ILE A 154 6.95 -14.08 5.60
N PRO A 155 7.86 -13.10 5.47
CA PRO A 155 8.77 -13.03 4.33
C PRO A 155 9.69 -14.24 4.27
N ASN A 156 9.78 -14.87 3.10
CA ASN A 156 10.74 -15.94 2.80
C ASN A 156 11.58 -15.49 1.60
N LEU A 157 12.46 -14.52 1.83
CA LEU A 157 13.15 -13.83 0.75
C LEU A 157 14.61 -14.29 0.60
N PHE A 158 15.11 -14.25 -0.63
CA PHE A 158 16.52 -14.23 -0.93
C PHE A 158 17.15 -12.94 -0.41
N LYS A 159 18.45 -13.00 -0.14
CA LYS A 159 19.23 -11.78 0.04
C LYS A 159 19.26 -11.04 -1.29
N VAL A 160 19.36 -9.72 -1.25
CA VAL A 160 19.58 -8.93 -2.46
C VAL A 160 20.85 -9.46 -3.14
N PRO A 161 20.79 -9.86 -4.44
CA PRO A 161 21.95 -10.40 -5.12
C PRO A 161 23.06 -9.36 -5.24
N HIS A 162 24.30 -9.80 -5.39
CA HIS A 162 25.43 -8.92 -5.64
C HIS A 162 25.62 -8.67 -7.15
N GLY A 163 26.49 -7.71 -7.50
CA GLY A 163 26.86 -7.43 -8.88
C GLY A 163 25.72 -6.78 -9.69
N LYS A 164 25.61 -7.15 -10.97
CA LYS A 164 24.69 -6.52 -11.93
C LYS A 164 23.22 -6.63 -11.50
N SER A 165 22.78 -7.81 -11.10
CA SER A 165 21.39 -8.04 -10.69
C SER A 165 21.00 -7.25 -9.44
N GLY A 166 21.93 -7.12 -8.48
CA GLY A 166 21.72 -6.28 -7.29
C GLY A 166 21.56 -4.81 -7.64
N LYS A 167 22.42 -4.30 -8.53
CA LYS A 167 22.33 -2.92 -9.02
C LYS A 167 21.00 -2.66 -9.70
N SER A 168 20.53 -3.56 -10.57
CA SER A 168 19.22 -3.43 -11.22
C SER A 168 18.07 -3.43 -10.20
N PHE A 169 18.12 -4.30 -9.19
CA PHE A 169 17.12 -4.30 -8.11
C PHE A 169 17.06 -2.96 -7.37
N VAL A 170 18.22 -2.41 -6.98
CA VAL A 170 18.30 -1.12 -6.29
C VAL A 170 17.86 0.04 -7.19
N GLN A 171 18.18 -0.04 -8.49
CA GLN A 171 17.76 0.95 -9.48
C GLN A 171 16.23 1.01 -9.59
N GLU A 172 15.55 -0.14 -9.68
CA GLU A 172 14.08 -0.19 -9.73
C GLU A 172 13.45 0.38 -8.46
N LEU A 173 13.97 0.03 -7.28
CA LEU A 173 13.50 0.65 -6.03
C LEU A 173 13.71 2.16 -6.01
N SER A 174 14.86 2.63 -6.52
CA SER A 174 15.17 4.05 -6.59
C SER A 174 14.20 4.80 -7.53
N LEU A 175 13.78 4.18 -8.64
CA LEU A 175 12.77 4.74 -9.54
C LEU A 175 11.42 4.89 -8.85
N LEU A 176 11.01 3.91 -8.03
CA LEU A 176 9.78 3.99 -7.26
C LEU A 176 9.84 5.10 -6.21
N PHE A 177 10.94 5.21 -5.46
CA PHE A 177 11.09 6.30 -4.49
C PHE A 177 11.14 7.68 -5.15
N ARG A 178 11.81 7.81 -6.30
CA ARG A 178 11.81 9.04 -7.08
C ARG A 178 10.41 9.41 -7.57
N ALA A 179 9.66 8.43 -8.08
CA ALA A 179 8.28 8.64 -8.52
C ALA A 179 7.36 9.18 -7.40
N TYR A 180 7.63 8.82 -6.15
CA TYR A 180 6.96 9.40 -4.98
C TYR A 180 7.47 10.81 -4.67
N ALA A 181 8.80 11.00 -4.58
CA ALA A 181 9.41 12.28 -4.21
C ALA A 181 9.12 13.41 -5.20
N GLU A 182 8.97 13.09 -6.48
CA GLU A 182 8.69 14.06 -7.55
C GLU A 182 7.19 14.31 -7.77
N ALA A 183 6.31 13.77 -6.92
CA ALA A 183 4.85 13.83 -7.09
C ALA A 183 4.42 13.44 -8.53
N SER A 184 5.01 12.36 -9.05
CA SER A 184 4.69 11.89 -10.40
C SER A 184 3.29 11.29 -10.46
N ALA A 185 2.76 11.05 -11.66
CA ALA A 185 1.48 10.33 -11.82
C ALA A 185 1.44 8.93 -11.15
N LYS A 186 2.60 8.35 -10.79
CA LYS A 186 2.72 7.07 -10.08
C LYS A 186 2.90 7.21 -8.57
N GLU A 187 2.91 8.42 -8.01
CA GLU A 187 3.10 8.70 -6.58
C GLU A 187 2.19 7.83 -5.70
N SER A 188 0.90 7.77 -6.05
CA SER A 188 -0.12 7.00 -5.32
C SER A 188 0.16 5.51 -5.18
N ILE A 189 0.95 4.91 -6.08
CA ILE A 189 1.33 3.50 -6.03
C ILE A 189 2.77 3.26 -5.60
N ALA A 190 3.62 4.29 -5.66
CA ALA A 190 5.06 4.16 -5.60
C ALA A 190 5.56 3.45 -4.34
N LEU A 191 5.11 3.89 -3.15
CA LEU A 191 5.55 3.30 -1.89
C LEU A 191 5.02 1.87 -1.68
N LYS A 192 3.76 1.61 -2.06
CA LYS A 192 3.19 0.25 -1.96
C LYS A 192 3.87 -0.70 -2.94
N ALA A 193 4.15 -0.24 -4.15
CA ALA A 193 4.94 -0.99 -5.13
C ALA A 193 6.36 -1.26 -4.62
N ALA A 194 7.01 -0.28 -3.99
CA ALA A 194 8.35 -0.45 -3.41
C ALA A 194 8.37 -1.47 -2.26
N PHE A 195 7.29 -1.57 -1.48
CA PHE A 195 7.13 -2.62 -0.48
C PHE A 195 6.89 -4.01 -1.09
N LEU A 196 6.04 -4.09 -2.12
CA LEU A 196 5.69 -5.34 -2.78
C LEU A 196 6.83 -5.90 -3.64
N PHE A 197 7.63 -5.03 -4.26
CA PHE A 197 8.65 -5.42 -5.23
C PHE A 197 9.69 -6.43 -4.66
N PRO A 198 10.30 -6.21 -3.47
CA PRO A 198 11.15 -7.21 -2.84
C PRO A 198 10.43 -8.53 -2.55
N LEU A 199 9.15 -8.47 -2.15
CA LEU A 199 8.36 -9.66 -1.84
C LEU A 199 8.08 -10.52 -3.08
N LEU A 200 8.08 -9.93 -4.27
CA LEU A 200 7.82 -10.64 -5.51
C LEU A 200 9.11 -11.13 -6.16
N VAL A 201 10.13 -10.27 -6.25
CA VAL A 201 11.37 -10.57 -6.98
C VAL A 201 12.34 -11.41 -6.16
N LEU A 202 12.32 -11.28 -4.83
CA LEU A 202 13.21 -12.04 -3.95
C LEU A 202 12.52 -13.24 -3.31
N GLN A 203 11.28 -13.60 -3.68
CA GLN A 203 10.59 -14.72 -3.06
C GLN A 203 11.32 -16.03 -3.29
N LYS A 204 11.67 -16.73 -2.21
CA LYS A 204 12.20 -18.10 -2.29
C LYS A 204 11.06 -19.08 -2.58
N PRO A 205 11.27 -20.07 -3.48
CA PRO A 205 10.29 -21.11 -3.73
C PRO A 205 10.09 -22.00 -2.48
N PHE A 206 11.16 -22.26 -1.73
CA PHE A 206 11.16 -23.05 -0.51
C PHE A 206 12.06 -22.42 0.57
N ARG A 207 11.79 -22.68 1.85
CA ARG A 207 12.59 -22.12 2.96
C ARG A 207 14.05 -22.57 2.93
N SER A 208 14.31 -23.78 2.47
CA SER A 208 15.64 -24.38 2.34
C SER A 208 16.35 -24.04 1.01
N SER A 209 15.74 -23.22 0.14
CA SER A 209 16.37 -22.84 -1.13
C SER A 209 17.65 -22.06 -0.87
N LYS A 210 18.74 -22.53 -1.47
CA LYS A 210 20.01 -21.81 -1.54
C LYS A 210 19.90 -20.70 -2.59
N ALA A 211 20.62 -19.61 -2.33
CA ALA A 211 20.76 -18.47 -3.23
C ALA A 211 21.95 -18.70 -4.16
#